data_AF-A0A7S3MIF1-F1
#
_entry.id   AF-A0A7S3MIF1-F1
#
_cell.length_a   1.000
_cell.length_b   1.000
_cell.length_c   1.000
_cell.angle_alpha   90.00
_cell.angle_beta   90.00
_cell.angle_gamma   90.00
#
_symmetry.space_group_name_H-M   'P 1'
#
loop_
_entity.id
_entity.type
_entity.pdbx_description
1 polymer ?
#
loop_
_entity_poly.entity_id
_entity_poly.type
_entity_poly.pdbx_seq_one_letter_code
_entity_poly.pdbx_strand_id
1 'polypeptide(L)'
;SAQQARDAEAAQNKETTEEAEAGLKALNMCIDLMDKFYKTVAKESVDLSLAQGPTDDAPDAGFDNGEAYTGAQSESGGILAMLSVMQSDFVRTIEETRKAEEQAQQEHLDFMTESGMSLASKEASEAAKKEQLEDTTSKLGEADQSLFSQTEILKTSLKELLDLKPVCIDTGMSYEERIARREDEIQSLNKAMCILEKYAEFGPEGTAEGC
;
A
#
# COMPACT_ATOMS: atom_id res chain seq x y z
N SER A 1 4.58 3.64 -16.18
CA SER A 1 3.71 3.30 -15.03
C SER A 1 2.64 2.32 -15.48
N ALA A 2 1.91 1.66 -14.56
CA ALA A 2 0.79 0.77 -14.92
C ALA A 2 -0.24 1.48 -15.80
N GLN A 3 -0.51 2.77 -15.52
CA GLN A 3 -1.38 3.60 -16.35
C GLN A 3 -0.85 3.77 -17.79
N GLN A 4 0.44 4.11 -17.96
CA GLN A 4 1.03 4.27 -19.29
C GLN A 4 1.00 2.98 -20.13
N ALA A 5 1.19 1.82 -19.48
CA ALA A 5 1.10 0.53 -20.18
C ALA A 5 -0.33 0.26 -20.65
N ARG A 6 -1.34 0.54 -19.81
CA ARG A 6 -2.76 0.41 -20.19
C ARG A 6 -3.19 1.39 -21.26
N ASP A 7 -2.75 2.64 -21.20
CA ASP A 7 -3.07 3.64 -22.22
C ASP A 7 -2.51 3.22 -23.59
N ALA A 8 -1.30 2.66 -23.62
CA ALA A 8 -0.68 2.15 -24.85
C ALA A 8 -1.39 0.91 -25.39
N GLU A 9 -1.73 -0.05 -24.52
CA GLU A 9 -2.45 -1.26 -24.88
C GLU A 9 -3.86 -0.96 -25.41
N ALA A 10 -4.60 -0.07 -24.73
CA ALA A 10 -5.93 0.36 -25.15
C ALA A 10 -5.90 1.07 -26.52
N ALA A 11 -4.87 1.88 -26.78
CA ALA A 11 -4.67 2.51 -28.08
C ALA A 11 -4.41 1.47 -29.18
N GLN A 12 -3.58 0.47 -28.92
CA GLN A 12 -3.29 -0.61 -29.86
C GLN A 12 -4.52 -1.50 -30.13
N ASN A 13 -5.29 -1.85 -29.10
CA ASN A 13 -6.52 -2.63 -29.23
C ASN A 13 -7.57 -1.87 -30.04
N LYS A 14 -7.66 -0.55 -29.84
CA LYS A 14 -8.51 0.32 -30.63
C LYS A 14 -8.10 0.35 -32.11
N GLU A 15 -6.82 0.56 -32.41
CA GLU A 15 -6.31 0.53 -33.78
C GLU A 15 -6.58 -0.81 -34.46
N THR A 16 -6.29 -1.92 -33.76
CA THR A 16 -6.53 -3.29 -34.25
C THR A 16 -8.01 -3.53 -34.58
N THR A 17 -8.93 -3.08 -33.72
CA THR A 17 -10.38 -3.24 -33.97
C THR A 17 -10.86 -2.37 -35.12
N GLU A 18 -10.38 -1.13 -35.25
CA GLU A 18 -10.71 -0.24 -36.38
C GLU A 18 -10.21 -0.80 -37.71
N GLU A 19 -8.97 -1.30 -37.76
CA GLU A 19 -8.40 -1.95 -38.95
C GLU A 19 -9.14 -3.23 -39.31
N ALA A 20 -9.48 -4.07 -38.33
CA ALA A 20 -10.23 -5.30 -38.53
C ALA A 20 -11.65 -5.02 -39.05
N GLU A 21 -12.32 -3.97 -38.57
CA GLU A 21 -13.63 -3.55 -39.07
C GLU A 21 -13.58 -3.05 -40.52
N ALA A 22 -12.54 -2.27 -40.86
CA ALA A 22 -12.32 -1.82 -42.22
C ALA A 22 -12.06 -3.00 -43.17
N GLY A 23 -11.22 -3.96 -42.74
CA GLY A 23 -10.94 -5.20 -43.46
C GLY A 23 -12.19 -6.05 -43.67
N LEU A 24 -12.98 -6.26 -42.62
CA LEU A 24 -14.26 -6.97 -42.68
C LEU A 24 -15.22 -6.34 -43.68
N LYS A 25 -15.34 -5.00 -43.68
CA LYS A 25 -16.19 -4.28 -44.63
C LYS A 25 -15.72 -4.48 -46.07
N ALA A 26 -14.42 -4.38 -46.33
CA ALA A 26 -13.85 -4.62 -47.65
C ALA A 26 -14.11 -6.06 -48.14
N LEU A 27 -13.94 -7.04 -47.25
CA LEU A 27 -14.18 -8.44 -47.55
C LEU A 27 -15.65 -8.71 -47.86
N ASN A 28 -16.58 -8.12 -47.10
CA ASN A 28 -18.01 -8.23 -47.35
C ASN A 28 -18.39 -7.69 -48.73
N MET A 29 -17.81 -6.56 -49.15
CA MET A 29 -18.02 -6.02 -50.50
C MET A 29 -17.45 -6.94 -51.58
N CYS A 30 -16.28 -7.55 -51.35
CA CYS A 30 -15.67 -8.49 -52.28
C CYS A 30 -16.53 -9.76 -52.44
N ILE A 31 -17.00 -10.35 -51.35
CA ILE A 31 -17.88 -11.51 -51.36
C ILE A 31 -19.15 -11.21 -52.15
N ASP A 32 -19.80 -10.07 -51.90
CA ASP A 32 -21.01 -9.65 -52.61
C ASP A 32 -20.77 -9.44 -54.11
N LEU A 33 -19.64 -8.81 -54.48
CA LEU A 33 -19.26 -8.62 -55.89
C LEU A 33 -19.02 -9.97 -56.60
N MET A 34 -18.26 -10.86 -55.96
CA MET A 34 -17.94 -12.18 -56.50
C MET A 34 -19.20 -13.04 -56.64
N ASP A 35 -20.05 -13.08 -55.62
CA ASP A 35 -21.33 -13.79 -55.64
C ASP A 35 -22.25 -13.27 -56.76
N LYS A 36 -22.37 -11.94 -56.92
CA LYS A 36 -23.12 -11.33 -58.02
C LYS A 36 -22.53 -11.66 -59.39
N PHE A 37 -21.20 -11.60 -59.53
CA PHE A 37 -20.53 -11.93 -60.78
C PHE A 37 -20.85 -13.37 -61.19
N TYR A 38 -20.56 -14.35 -60.33
CA TYR A 38 -20.78 -15.77 -60.63
C TYR A 38 -22.26 -16.10 -60.90
N LYS A 39 -23.21 -15.47 -60.18
CA LYS A 39 -24.64 -15.61 -60.44
C LYS A 39 -25.10 -14.98 -61.76
N THR A 40 -24.41 -13.94 -62.22
CA THR A 40 -24.74 -13.22 -63.47
C THR A 40 -24.21 -14.00 -64.66
N VAL A 41 -22.93 -14.37 -64.67
CA VAL A 41 -22.32 -15.13 -65.78
C VAL A 41 -22.90 -16.54 -65.91
N ALA A 42 -23.37 -17.15 -64.82
CA ALA A 42 -24.10 -18.42 -64.86
C ALA A 42 -25.41 -18.36 -65.68
N LYS A 43 -25.94 -17.16 -65.94
CA LYS A 43 -27.19 -16.93 -66.68
C LYS A 43 -26.96 -16.31 -68.06
N GLU A 44 -25.71 -16.07 -68.46
CA GLU A 44 -25.42 -15.57 -69.79
C GLU A 44 -25.71 -16.66 -70.84
N SER A 45 -26.26 -16.23 -71.97
CA SER A 45 -26.53 -17.08 -73.13
C SER A 45 -26.22 -16.27 -74.39
N VAL A 46 -25.63 -16.90 -75.39
CA VAL A 46 -25.34 -16.24 -76.67
C VAL A 46 -26.64 -16.14 -77.48
N ASP A 47 -27.01 -14.93 -77.91
CA ASP A 47 -28.15 -14.73 -78.81
C ASP A 47 -27.73 -15.02 -80.26
N LEU A 48 -28.16 -16.17 -80.78
CA LEU A 48 -27.90 -16.59 -82.15
C LEU A 48 -28.93 -16.07 -83.16
N SER A 49 -29.88 -15.21 -82.76
CA SER A 49 -30.94 -14.70 -83.63
C SER A 49 -30.45 -13.95 -84.89
N LEU A 50 -29.21 -13.46 -84.88
CA LEU A 50 -28.55 -12.78 -85.99
C LEU A 50 -27.54 -13.65 -86.76
N ALA A 51 -27.36 -14.92 -86.38
CA ALA A 51 -26.43 -15.81 -87.08
C ALA A 51 -27.00 -16.21 -88.46
N GLN A 52 -26.31 -15.80 -89.53
CA GLN A 52 -26.67 -16.15 -90.91
C GLN A 52 -25.72 -17.23 -91.44
N GLY A 53 -26.14 -18.50 -91.42
CA GLY A 53 -25.41 -19.62 -92.04
C GLY A 53 -25.56 -20.95 -91.27
N PRO A 54 -25.19 -22.11 -91.87
CA PRO A 54 -25.14 -23.39 -91.17
C PRO A 54 -24.10 -23.34 -90.05
N THR A 55 -24.46 -23.78 -88.84
CA THR A 55 -23.55 -23.82 -87.69
C THR A 55 -22.43 -24.87 -87.82
N ASP A 56 -22.52 -25.77 -88.81
CA ASP A 56 -21.53 -26.83 -89.07
C ASP A 56 -20.23 -26.33 -89.72
N ASP A 57 -20.21 -25.13 -90.32
CA ASP A 57 -19.03 -24.56 -90.98
C ASP A 57 -18.25 -23.56 -90.08
N ALA A 58 -18.63 -23.42 -88.81
CA ALA A 58 -17.94 -22.53 -87.89
C ALA A 58 -16.58 -23.11 -87.45
N PRO A 59 -15.51 -22.31 -87.37
CA PRO A 59 -14.21 -22.78 -86.90
C PRO A 59 -14.30 -23.28 -85.46
N ASP A 60 -13.69 -24.43 -85.17
CA ASP A 60 -13.61 -24.99 -83.81
C ASP A 60 -12.86 -24.02 -82.89
N ALA A 61 -13.62 -23.36 -82.00
CA ALA A 61 -13.14 -22.38 -81.05
C ALA A 61 -12.76 -23.01 -79.69
N GLY A 62 -12.88 -24.34 -79.54
CA GLY A 62 -12.63 -25.04 -78.28
C GLY A 62 -13.80 -25.01 -77.28
N PHE A 63 -15.00 -24.60 -77.72
CA PHE A 63 -16.27 -24.62 -76.98
C PHE A 63 -17.43 -24.80 -77.96
N ASP A 64 -18.60 -25.24 -77.48
CA ASP A 64 -19.75 -25.51 -78.36
C ASP A 64 -20.28 -24.21 -78.99
N ASN A 65 -20.70 -24.27 -80.26
CA ASN A 65 -21.26 -23.10 -80.96
C ASN A 65 -22.51 -22.58 -80.22
N GLY A 66 -22.41 -21.35 -79.68
CA GLY A 66 -23.47 -20.71 -78.90
C GLY A 66 -23.38 -20.92 -77.38
N GLU A 67 -22.32 -21.58 -76.89
CA GLU A 67 -21.99 -21.64 -75.48
C GLU A 67 -21.46 -20.28 -75.00
N ALA A 68 -22.13 -19.69 -73.99
CA ALA A 68 -21.65 -18.47 -73.35
C ALA A 68 -20.59 -18.80 -72.31
N TYR A 69 -19.60 -17.92 -72.13
CA TYR A 69 -18.62 -18.07 -71.06
C TYR A 69 -19.31 -17.89 -69.70
N THR A 70 -19.57 -18.99 -68.99
CA THR A 70 -20.24 -18.94 -67.68
C THR A 70 -19.29 -18.66 -66.52
N GLY A 71 -18.01 -18.38 -66.78
CA GLY A 71 -16.99 -18.32 -65.74
C GLY A 71 -16.59 -19.71 -65.18
N ALA A 72 -15.51 -19.73 -64.40
CA ALA A 72 -15.02 -20.91 -63.69
C ALA A 72 -15.96 -21.29 -62.52
N GLN A 73 -17.15 -21.80 -62.85
CA GLN A 73 -18.24 -22.06 -61.90
C GLN A 73 -17.87 -23.11 -60.84
N SER A 74 -17.06 -24.10 -61.20
CA SER A 74 -16.62 -25.17 -60.28
C SER A 74 -15.71 -24.64 -59.16
N GLU A 75 -14.86 -23.67 -59.48
CA GLU A 75 -13.86 -23.08 -58.60
C GLU A 75 -14.44 -21.95 -57.72
N SER A 76 -15.56 -21.35 -58.13
CA SER A 76 -16.21 -20.22 -57.47
C SER A 76 -16.60 -20.51 -56.01
N GLY A 77 -17.09 -21.73 -55.73
CA GLY A 77 -17.50 -22.15 -54.38
C GLY A 77 -16.33 -22.20 -53.40
N GLY A 78 -15.16 -22.64 -53.84
CA GLY A 78 -13.95 -22.70 -53.01
C GLY A 78 -13.44 -21.31 -52.62
N ILE A 79 -13.45 -20.37 -53.58
CA ILE A 79 -13.02 -18.98 -53.35
C ILE A 79 -13.97 -18.26 -52.39
N LEU A 80 -15.29 -18.37 -52.60
CA LEU A 80 -16.29 -17.77 -51.71
C LEU A 80 -16.26 -18.39 -50.31
N ALA A 81 -16.01 -19.70 -50.20
CA ALA A 81 -15.84 -20.36 -48.91
C ALA A 81 -14.59 -19.82 -48.17
N MET A 82 -13.46 -19.66 -48.86
CA MET A 82 -12.25 -19.08 -48.27
C MET A 82 -12.47 -17.65 -47.78
N LEU A 83 -13.14 -16.81 -48.58
CA LEU A 83 -13.49 -15.45 -48.17
C LEU A 83 -14.45 -15.45 -46.97
N SER A 84 -15.39 -16.39 -46.89
CA SER A 84 -16.29 -16.52 -45.74
C SER A 84 -15.56 -16.95 -44.46
N VAL A 85 -14.52 -17.79 -44.58
CA VAL A 85 -13.66 -18.13 -43.44
C VAL A 85 -12.90 -16.90 -42.95
N MET A 86 -12.28 -16.14 -43.87
CA MET A 86 -11.61 -14.88 -43.52
C MET A 86 -12.57 -13.87 -42.87
N GLN A 87 -13.83 -13.82 -43.32
CA GLN A 87 -14.87 -12.97 -42.73
C GLN A 87 -15.11 -13.35 -41.27
N SER A 88 -15.29 -14.65 -41.01
CA SER A 88 -15.46 -15.18 -39.66
C SER A 88 -14.26 -14.87 -38.76
N ASP A 89 -13.04 -14.93 -39.31
CA ASP A 89 -11.82 -14.61 -38.56
C ASP A 89 -11.76 -13.13 -38.16
N PHE A 90 -12.16 -12.21 -39.03
CA PHE A 90 -12.27 -10.78 -38.69
C PHE A 90 -13.32 -10.54 -37.60
N VAL A 91 -14.51 -11.14 -37.73
CA VAL A 91 -15.58 -11.02 -36.72
C VAL A 91 -15.08 -11.52 -35.37
N ARG A 92 -14.47 -12.70 -35.33
CA ARG A 92 -13.89 -13.28 -34.12
C ARG A 92 -12.81 -12.37 -33.53
N THR A 93 -11.88 -11.86 -34.35
CA THR A 93 -10.82 -10.96 -33.88
C THR A 93 -11.41 -9.72 -33.22
N ILE A 94 -12.42 -9.09 -33.83
CA ILE A 94 -13.08 -7.90 -33.27
C ILE A 94 -13.74 -8.23 -31.92
N GLU A 95 -14.48 -9.34 -31.83
CA GLU A 95 -15.16 -9.75 -30.59
C GLU A 95 -14.16 -10.09 -29.48
N GLU A 96 -13.13 -10.88 -29.79
CA GLU A 96 -12.10 -11.29 -28.83
C GLU A 96 -11.28 -10.09 -28.34
N THR A 97 -10.88 -9.18 -29.23
CA THR A 97 -10.14 -7.97 -28.84
C THR A 97 -10.99 -7.04 -27.98
N ARG A 98 -12.28 -6.83 -28.32
CA ARG A 98 -13.19 -6.03 -27.49
C ARG A 98 -13.38 -6.63 -26.10
N LYS A 99 -13.61 -7.94 -26.04
CA LYS A 99 -13.76 -8.65 -24.77
C LYS A 99 -12.49 -8.57 -23.92
N ALA A 100 -11.32 -8.74 -24.55
CA ALA A 100 -10.04 -8.61 -23.87
C ALA A 100 -9.83 -7.19 -23.34
N GLU A 101 -10.20 -6.16 -24.10
CA GLU A 101 -10.08 -4.76 -23.65
C GLU A 101 -11.01 -4.45 -22.47
N GLU A 102 -12.27 -4.89 -22.52
CA GLU A 102 -13.21 -4.73 -21.39
C GLU A 102 -12.69 -5.42 -20.12
N GLN A 103 -12.19 -6.66 -20.26
CA GLN A 103 -11.62 -7.40 -19.15
C GLN A 103 -10.37 -6.70 -18.58
N ALA A 104 -9.44 -6.28 -19.45
CA ALA A 104 -8.22 -5.60 -19.04
C ALA A 104 -8.50 -4.23 -18.40
N GLN A 105 -9.54 -3.53 -18.84
CA GLN A 105 -10.01 -2.30 -18.20
C GLN A 105 -10.53 -2.57 -16.78
N GLN A 106 -11.36 -3.60 -16.61
CA GLN A 106 -11.90 -3.97 -15.30
C GLN A 106 -10.80 -4.39 -14.33
N GLU A 107 -9.89 -5.27 -14.77
CA GLU A 107 -8.75 -5.73 -13.95
C GLU A 107 -7.84 -4.58 -13.53
N HIS A 108 -7.62 -3.59 -14.41
CA HIS A 108 -6.84 -2.41 -14.08
C HIS A 108 -7.53 -1.52 -13.04
N LEU A 109 -8.85 -1.30 -13.18
CA LEU A 109 -9.62 -0.53 -12.19
C LEU A 109 -9.61 -1.21 -10.82
N ASP A 110 -9.79 -2.53 -10.79
CA ASP A 110 -9.76 -3.32 -9.57
C ASP A 110 -8.36 -3.26 -8.93
N PHE A 111 -7.30 -3.45 -9.72
CA PHE A 111 -5.92 -3.35 -9.25
C PHE A 111 -5.59 -1.96 -8.68
N MET A 112 -5.98 -0.89 -9.38
CA MET A 112 -5.72 0.49 -8.93
C MET A 112 -6.49 0.81 -7.64
N THR A 113 -7.72 0.30 -7.52
CA THR A 113 -8.55 0.49 -6.33
C THR A 113 -7.97 -0.27 -5.13
N GLU A 114 -7.68 -1.57 -5.29
CA GLU A 114 -7.12 -2.41 -4.23
C GLU A 114 -5.76 -1.89 -3.78
N SER A 115 -4.88 -1.56 -4.74
CA SER A 115 -3.56 -1.01 -4.46
C SER A 115 -3.65 0.34 -3.75
N GLY A 116 -4.56 1.22 -4.18
CA GLY A 116 -4.78 2.51 -3.54
C GLY A 116 -5.30 2.38 -2.11
N MET A 117 -6.27 1.49 -1.87
CA MET A 117 -6.80 1.21 -0.53
C MET A 117 -5.72 0.60 0.38
N SER A 118 -4.95 -0.37 -0.13
CA SER A 118 -3.87 -1.01 0.60
C SER A 118 -2.77 -0.02 0.98
N LEU A 119 -2.40 0.87 0.04
CA LEU A 119 -1.43 1.92 0.28
C LEU A 119 -1.91 2.88 1.37
N ALA A 120 -3.12 3.45 1.22
CA ALA A 120 -3.67 4.39 2.18
C ALA A 120 -3.80 3.77 3.59
N SER A 121 -4.24 2.51 3.68
CA SER A 121 -4.33 1.77 4.94
C SER A 121 -2.96 1.57 5.59
N LYS A 122 -1.94 1.22 4.80
CA LYS A 122 -0.56 1.04 5.29
C LYS A 122 0.06 2.36 5.72
N GLU A 123 -0.13 3.45 4.97
CA GLU A 123 0.36 4.78 5.33
C GLU A 123 -0.26 5.26 6.64
N ALA A 124 -1.58 5.12 6.80
CA ALA A 124 -2.27 5.44 8.05
C ALA A 124 -1.77 4.59 9.23
N SER A 125 -1.59 3.29 9.00
CA SER A 125 -1.05 2.37 10.00
C SER A 125 0.39 2.69 10.40
N GLU A 126 1.23 3.09 9.42
CA GLU A 126 2.61 3.49 9.66
C GLU A 126 2.66 4.78 10.48
N ALA A 127 1.85 5.79 10.13
CA ALA A 127 1.76 7.04 10.87
C ALA A 127 1.33 6.80 12.33
N ALA A 128 0.26 6.03 12.54
CA ALA A 128 -0.23 5.69 13.87
C ALA A 128 0.82 4.92 14.69
N LYS A 129 1.53 3.96 14.08
CA LYS A 129 2.59 3.21 14.76
C LYS A 129 3.81 4.06 15.11
N LYS A 130 4.17 5.02 14.25
CA LYS A 130 5.25 5.98 14.53
C LYS A 130 4.89 6.86 15.71
N GLU A 131 3.67 7.39 15.76
CA GLU A 131 3.18 8.18 16.89
C GLU A 131 3.16 7.35 18.19
N GLN A 132 2.65 6.12 18.15
CA GLN A 132 2.67 5.21 19.30
C GLN A 132 4.09 4.89 19.77
N LEU A 133 5.03 4.69 18.84
CA LEU A 133 6.43 4.45 19.17
C LEU A 133 7.03 5.66 19.89
N GLU A 134 6.84 6.86 19.36
CA GLU A 134 7.35 8.10 19.95
C GLU A 134 6.78 8.34 21.35
N ASP A 135 5.47 8.23 21.53
CA ASP A 135 4.80 8.35 22.84
C ASP A 135 5.30 7.31 23.84
N THR A 136 5.43 6.05 23.42
CA THR A 136 5.94 4.97 24.27
C THR A 136 7.39 5.20 24.66
N THR A 137 8.24 5.64 23.72
CA THR A 137 9.64 5.97 24.00
C THR A 137 9.76 7.15 24.97
N SER A 138 8.94 8.18 24.83
CA SER A 138 8.90 9.31 25.78
C SER A 138 8.53 8.84 27.18
N LYS A 139 7.43 8.09 27.32
CA LYS A 139 6.96 7.55 28.59
C LYS A 139 7.98 6.64 29.26
N LEU A 140 8.67 5.81 28.47
CA LEU A 140 9.73 4.96 28.98
C LEU A 140 10.88 5.80 29.55
N GLY A 141 11.33 6.83 28.83
CA GLY A 141 12.38 7.73 29.30
C GLY A 141 12.00 8.48 30.58
N GLU A 142 10.76 8.98 30.67
CA GLU A 142 10.23 9.62 31.87
C GLU A 142 10.16 8.65 33.06
N ALA A 143 9.68 7.42 32.83
CA ALA A 143 9.60 6.39 33.86
C ALA A 143 10.99 5.99 34.37
N ASP A 144 11.98 5.83 33.47
CA ASP A 144 13.36 5.51 33.83
C ASP A 144 14.00 6.63 34.66
N GLN A 145 13.80 7.90 34.27
CA GLN A 145 14.30 9.05 35.02
C GLN A 145 13.66 9.16 36.41
N SER A 146 12.34 8.94 36.49
CA SER A 146 11.60 8.93 37.75
C SER A 146 12.08 7.81 38.66
N LEU A 147 12.23 6.59 38.14
CA LEU A 147 12.75 5.44 38.88
C LEU A 147 14.14 5.71 39.44
N PHE A 148 15.04 6.28 38.62
CA PHE A 148 16.38 6.65 39.05
C PHE A 148 16.33 7.68 40.18
N SER A 149 15.58 8.77 40.01
CA SER A 149 15.46 9.83 41.02
C SER A 149 14.90 9.31 42.34
N GLN A 150 13.82 8.52 42.30
CA GLN A 150 13.20 7.93 43.49
C GLN A 150 14.13 6.93 44.17
N THR A 151 14.95 6.19 43.41
CA THR A 151 15.95 5.28 43.95
C THR A 151 17.05 6.04 44.70
N GLU A 152 17.54 7.16 44.17
CA GLU A 152 18.54 8.00 44.84
C GLU A 152 17.99 8.66 46.10
N ILE A 153 16.73 9.12 46.08
CA ILE A 153 16.03 9.62 47.27
C ILE A 153 15.94 8.52 48.33
N LEU A 154 15.49 7.32 47.94
CA LEU A 154 15.37 6.18 48.86
C LEU A 154 16.71 5.82 49.50
N LYS A 155 17.79 5.75 48.71
CA LYS A 155 19.15 5.48 49.23
C LYS A 155 19.59 6.55 50.23
N THR A 156 19.35 7.82 49.90
CA THR A 156 19.70 8.95 50.76
C THR A 156 18.92 8.88 52.08
N SER A 157 17.60 8.73 52.02
CA SER A 157 16.76 8.60 53.22
C SER A 157 17.11 7.38 54.06
N LEU A 158 17.46 6.25 53.44
CA LEU A 158 17.89 5.06 54.17
C LEU A 158 19.21 5.32 54.91
N LYS A 159 20.15 6.02 54.27
CA LYS A 159 21.41 6.40 54.90
C LYS A 159 21.17 7.33 56.10
N GLU A 160 20.37 8.38 55.94
CA GLU A 160 20.00 9.30 57.02
C GLU A 160 19.35 8.56 58.19
N LEU A 161 18.43 7.64 57.90
CA LEU A 161 17.77 6.81 58.92
C LEU A 161 18.80 5.97 59.70
N LEU A 162 19.75 5.34 59.02
CA LEU A 162 20.80 4.54 59.64
C LEU A 162 21.74 5.40 60.49
N ASP A 163 22.07 6.60 60.04
CA ASP A 163 22.92 7.55 60.77
C ASP A 163 22.22 8.11 62.02
N LEU A 164 20.89 8.32 61.97
CA LEU A 164 20.08 8.79 63.09
C LEU A 164 19.78 7.71 64.14
N LYS A 165 19.64 6.45 63.72
CA LYS A 165 19.29 5.33 64.60
C LYS A 165 20.14 5.22 65.89
N PRO A 166 21.49 5.29 65.86
CA PRO A 166 22.29 5.23 67.09
C PRO A 166 22.08 6.41 68.03
N VAL A 167 21.75 7.60 67.51
CA VAL A 167 21.54 8.81 68.32
C VAL A 167 20.14 8.83 68.93
N CYS A 168 19.14 8.28 68.25
CA CYS A 168 17.74 8.36 68.68
C CYS A 168 17.23 7.10 69.42
N ILE A 169 17.70 5.90 69.06
CA ILE A 169 17.21 4.63 69.60
C ILE A 169 18.31 3.92 70.39
N ASP A 170 19.48 3.73 69.79
CA ASP A 170 20.55 2.90 70.36
C ASP A 170 21.57 3.74 71.15
N THR A 171 21.11 4.67 72.00
CA THR A 171 22.00 5.62 72.72
C THR A 171 22.96 4.98 73.72
N GLY A 172 22.88 3.67 73.95
CA GLY A 172 23.71 2.91 74.88
C GLY A 172 23.52 3.23 76.36
N MET A 173 22.72 4.26 76.70
CA MET A 173 22.42 4.66 78.08
C MET A 173 21.00 4.25 78.46
N SER A 174 20.84 3.67 79.64
CA SER A 174 19.53 3.44 80.23
C SER A 174 18.85 4.77 80.56
N TYR A 175 17.53 4.76 80.73
CA TYR A 175 16.78 5.94 81.15
C TYR A 175 17.29 6.48 82.50
N GLU A 176 17.66 5.59 83.42
CA GLU A 176 18.20 5.93 84.74
C GLU A 176 19.57 6.61 84.64
N GLU A 177 20.48 6.10 83.81
CA GLU A 177 21.78 6.73 83.54
C GLU A 177 21.62 8.12 82.89
N ARG A 178 20.61 8.27 82.02
CA ARG A 178 20.25 9.56 81.42
C ARG A 178 19.77 10.58 82.45
N ILE A 179 18.95 10.16 83.41
CA ILE A 179 18.51 11.04 84.50
C ILE A 179 19.69 11.40 85.40
N ALA A 180 20.51 10.44 85.80
CA ALA A 180 21.66 10.69 86.66
C ALA A 180 22.63 11.71 86.06
N ARG A 181 22.99 11.56 84.78
CA ARG A 181 23.84 12.51 84.04
C ARG A 181 23.23 13.92 83.96
N ARG A 182 21.91 14.02 83.78
CA ARG A 182 21.20 15.31 83.77
C ARG A 182 21.22 15.96 85.15
N GLU A 183 21.03 15.18 86.21
CA GLU A 183 21.08 15.70 87.58
C GLU A 183 22.48 16.21 87.94
N ASP A 184 23.53 15.45 87.58
CA ASP A 184 24.93 15.88 87.75
C ASP A 184 25.24 17.17 86.96
N GLU A 185 24.72 17.28 85.73
CA GLU A 185 24.83 18.49 84.92
C GLU A 185 24.11 19.68 85.58
N ILE A 186 22.87 19.49 86.06
CA ILE A 186 22.09 20.50 86.79
C ILE A 186 22.85 20.97 88.03
N GLN A 187 23.41 20.06 88.82
CA GLN A 187 24.20 20.40 90.00
C GLN A 187 25.46 21.18 89.64
N SER A 188 26.17 20.77 88.59
CA SER A 188 27.37 21.46 88.10
C SER A 188 27.05 22.87 87.60
N LEU A 189 25.93 23.04 86.87
CA LEU A 189 25.45 24.33 86.40
C LEU A 189 25.03 25.23 87.57
N ASN A 190 24.34 24.70 88.57
CA ASN A 190 23.96 25.45 89.77
C ASN A 190 25.19 25.92 90.56
N LYS A 191 26.22 25.08 90.67
CA LYS A 191 27.49 25.47 91.29
C LYS A 191 28.20 26.56 90.49
N ALA A 192 28.30 26.41 89.17
CA ALA A 192 28.88 27.43 88.31
C ALA A 192 28.12 28.77 88.43
N MET A 193 26.79 28.72 88.47
CA MET A 193 25.94 29.90 88.68
C MET A 193 26.23 30.56 90.04
N CYS A 194 26.28 29.77 91.12
CA CYS A 194 26.64 30.26 92.45
C CYS A 194 28.02 30.93 92.46
N ILE A 195 29.02 30.32 91.82
CA ILE A 195 30.37 30.90 91.70
C ILE A 195 30.34 32.22 90.94
N LEU A 196 29.61 32.29 89.82
CA LEU A 196 29.50 33.51 89.01
C LEU A 196 28.76 34.62 89.76
N GLU A 197 27.71 34.30 90.51
CA GLU A 197 27.01 35.23 91.39
C GLU A 197 27.94 35.77 92.48
N LYS A 198 28.69 34.89 93.14
CA LYS A 198 29.66 35.30 94.17
C LYS A 198 30.83 36.09 93.62
N TYR A 199 31.32 35.76 92.42
CA TYR A 199 32.35 36.53 91.73
C TYR A 199 31.86 37.93 91.36
N ALA A 200 30.62 38.06 90.88
CA ALA A 200 30.02 39.35 90.56
C ALA A 200 29.82 40.24 91.80
N GLU A 201 29.48 39.64 92.94
CA GLU A 201 29.22 40.34 94.20
C GLU A 201 30.51 40.71 94.96
N PHE A 202 31.54 39.86 94.92
CA PHE A 202 32.73 39.97 95.79
C PHE A 202 34.08 39.93 95.06
N GLY A 203 34.12 39.85 93.73
CA GLY A 203 35.36 39.77 92.94
C GLY A 203 36.06 38.41 93.03
N PRO A 204 37.30 38.28 92.51
CA PRO A 204 38.04 37.00 92.41
C PRO A 204 38.35 36.33 93.75
N GLU A 205 38.23 37.05 94.87
CA GLU A 205 38.44 36.51 96.22
C GLU A 205 37.17 35.85 96.80
N GLY A 206 36.00 36.05 96.20
CA GLY A 206 34.71 35.53 96.68
C GLY A 206 34.35 34.12 96.24
N THR A 207 35.15 33.50 95.37
CA THR A 207 34.81 32.21 94.73
C THR A 207 35.33 30.98 95.46
N ALA A 208 36.10 31.15 96.55
CA ALA A 208 36.96 30.07 97.03
C ALA A 208 36.24 28.94 97.77
N GLU A 209 35.13 29.17 98.49
CA GLU A 209 34.59 28.12 99.40
C GLU A 209 33.05 28.17 99.65
N GLY A 210 32.27 28.94 98.87
CA GLY A 210 30.83 29.16 99.12
C GLY A 210 29.85 28.39 98.22
N CYS A 211 30.37 27.64 97.25
CA CYS A 211 29.67 26.94 96.17
C CYS A 211 30.49 25.67 95.85
#